data_AF-A0A3D0HYW0-F1
#
_entry.id   AF-A0A3D0HYW0-F1
#
_cell.length_a   1.000
_cell.length_b   1.000
_cell.length_c   1.000
_cell.angle_alpha   90.00
_cell.angle_beta   90.00
_cell.angle_gamma   90.00
#
_symmetry.space_group_name_H-M   'P 1'
#
loop_
_entity.id
_entity.type
_entity.pdbx_description
1 polymer ?
#
loop_
_entity_poly.entity_id
_entity_poly.type
_entity_poly.pdbx_seq_one_letter_code
_entity_poly.pdbx_strand_id
1 'polypeptide(L)'
;MINQTDEHLLNGYIEGALNQDDMKKLNERIIENSDLKQKVMLADTLDTPLNDWQSLQLRRKLSEIHERDSSMATGKHFSSFAKWPRIPVAAALVITLIGLSLIFFRGHPQGKELYGKYYEPAEPFLMQRSAETAGTSDFVTAMHYYGKRDYVNSARLLASQTDNMAARFYLAISMMELNDFPKAIEHLKAVTADQSNLFTDQAGWYLALCYIKTDNLPMAKSTLKTISGSQSYFNDKAVDLLNQLD
;
A
#
# COMPACT_ATOMS: atom_id res chain seq x y z
N MET A 1 8.96 -38.95 -2.45
CA MET A 1 7.65 -39.50 -2.04
C MET A 1 7.60 -39.46 -0.52
N ILE A 2 6.65 -38.70 0.00
CA ILE A 2 6.44 -38.45 1.43
C ILE A 2 5.63 -39.62 2.00
N ASN A 3 6.01 -40.12 3.19
CA ASN A 3 5.25 -41.17 3.89
C ASN A 3 4.15 -40.54 4.78
N GLN A 4 3.23 -41.36 5.31
CA GLN A 4 2.11 -40.87 6.14
C GLN A 4 2.55 -40.08 7.39
N THR A 5 3.73 -40.39 7.95
CA THR A 5 4.28 -39.67 9.11
C THR A 5 4.77 -38.29 8.71
N ASP A 6 5.46 -38.19 7.58
CA ASP A 6 5.98 -36.93 7.05
C ASP A 6 4.83 -36.00 6.57
N GLU A 7 3.71 -36.56 6.07
CA GLU A 7 2.49 -35.79 5.75
C GLU A 7 1.82 -35.23 7.01
N HIS A 8 1.76 -36.00 8.10
CA HIS A 8 1.21 -35.54 9.37
C HIS A 8 2.06 -34.40 9.96
N LEU A 9 3.39 -34.50 9.87
CA LEU A 9 4.30 -33.45 10.33
C LEU A 9 4.18 -32.17 9.47
N LEU A 10 4.05 -32.30 8.15
CA LEU A 10 3.84 -31.17 7.25
C LEU A 10 2.51 -30.44 7.53
N ASN A 11 1.42 -31.18 7.68
CA ASN A 11 0.11 -30.58 7.97
C ASN A 11 0.11 -29.90 9.34
N GLY A 12 0.68 -30.53 10.37
CA GLY A 12 0.81 -29.90 11.69
C GLY A 12 1.65 -28.63 11.65
N TYR A 13 2.70 -28.59 10.81
CA TYR A 13 3.54 -27.40 10.64
C TYR A 13 2.77 -26.26 9.98
N ILE A 14 2.01 -26.55 8.91
CA ILE A 14 1.15 -25.59 8.21
C ILE A 14 0.05 -25.06 9.13
N GLU A 15 -0.50 -25.91 10.01
CA GLU A 15 -1.56 -25.56 10.96
C GLU A 15 -1.03 -24.87 12.24
N GLY A 16 0.29 -24.76 12.42
CA GLY A 16 0.90 -24.23 13.64
C GLY A 16 0.63 -25.07 14.89
N ALA A 17 0.25 -26.33 14.72
CA ALA A 17 -0.21 -27.24 15.78
C ALA A 17 0.86 -28.23 16.25
N LEU A 18 2.11 -28.12 15.76
CA LEU A 18 3.21 -28.99 16.20
C LEU A 18 3.70 -28.61 17.60
N ASN A 19 3.81 -29.63 18.46
CA ASN A 19 4.50 -29.51 19.73
C ASN A 19 6.04 -29.51 19.52
N GLN A 20 6.78 -29.24 20.59
CA GLN A 20 8.24 -29.13 20.54
C GLN A 20 8.95 -30.43 20.11
N ASP A 21 8.37 -31.59 20.41
CA ASP A 21 8.94 -32.90 20.03
C ASP A 21 8.74 -33.18 18.53
N ASP A 22 7.57 -32.84 17.99
CA ASP A 22 7.23 -33.01 16.58
C ASP A 22 7.93 -32.00 15.68
N MET A 23 8.18 -30.77 16.18
CA MET A 23 9.05 -29.79 15.51
C MET A 23 10.48 -30.29 15.37
N LYS A 24 11.01 -30.98 16.39
CA LYS A 24 12.35 -31.57 16.35
C LYS A 24 12.42 -32.70 15.30
N LYS A 25 11.44 -33.59 15.29
CA LYS A 25 11.33 -34.66 14.29
C LYS A 25 11.21 -34.12 12.87
N LEU A 26 10.43 -33.05 12.68
CA LEU A 26 10.30 -32.39 11.38
C LEU A 26 11.64 -31.84 10.88
N ASN A 27 12.39 -31.14 11.75
CA ASN A 27 13.71 -30.60 11.39
C ASN A 27 14.72 -31.70 11.01
N GLU A 28 14.70 -32.83 11.71
CA GLU A 28 15.53 -33.99 11.38
C GLU A 28 15.12 -34.59 10.01
N ARG A 29 13.81 -34.74 9.77
CA ARG A 29 13.28 -35.32 8.52
C ARG A 29 13.46 -34.45 7.29
N ILE A 30 13.45 -33.12 7.43
CA ILE A 30 13.71 -32.18 6.33
C ILE A 30 15.15 -32.29 5.82
N ILE A 31 16.10 -32.67 6.68
CA ILE A 31 17.49 -32.89 6.30
C ILE A 31 17.62 -34.16 5.47
N GLU A 32 16.87 -35.21 5.83
CA GLU A 32 16.92 -36.52 5.18
C GLU A 32 16.10 -36.60 3.89
N ASN A 33 14.97 -35.87 3.80
CA ASN A 33 14.02 -35.96 2.69
C ASN A 33 13.89 -34.64 1.92
N SER A 34 14.51 -34.61 0.73
CA SER A 34 14.48 -33.44 -0.16
C SER A 34 13.08 -33.04 -0.65
N ASP A 35 12.13 -33.98 -0.72
CA ASP A 35 10.74 -33.75 -1.16
C ASP A 35 9.94 -33.05 -0.03
N LEU A 36 10.12 -33.50 1.22
CA LEU A 36 9.54 -32.84 2.39
C LEU A 36 10.11 -31.43 2.58
N LYS A 37 11.42 -31.25 2.39
CA LYS A 37 12.08 -29.95 2.44
C LYS A 37 11.47 -28.95 1.45
N GLN A 38 11.21 -29.37 0.21
CA GLN A 38 10.59 -28.50 -0.79
C GLN A 38 9.18 -28.09 -0.40
N LYS A 39 8.39 -29.00 0.18
CA LYS A 39 7.02 -28.69 0.62
C LYS A 39 6.98 -27.78 1.85
N VAL A 40 7.88 -27.97 2.80
CA VAL A 40 8.01 -27.08 3.98
C VAL A 40 8.49 -25.70 3.57
N MET A 41 9.47 -25.62 2.66
CA MET A 41 9.94 -24.35 2.12
C MET A 41 8.85 -23.64 1.30
N LEU A 42 8.00 -24.39 0.58
CA LEU A 42 6.82 -23.84 -0.08
C LEU A 42 5.80 -23.30 0.93
N ALA A 43 5.56 -24.03 2.03
CA ALA A 43 4.70 -23.56 3.12
C ALA A 43 5.24 -22.28 3.80
N ASP A 44 6.55 -22.19 3.99
CA ASP A 44 7.23 -21.01 4.58
C ASP A 44 7.22 -19.80 3.62
N THR A 45 7.31 -20.03 2.29
CA THR A 45 7.15 -18.95 1.29
C THR A 45 5.73 -18.41 1.18
N LEU A 46 4.74 -19.10 1.74
CA LEU A 46 3.34 -18.65 1.81
C LEU A 46 3.08 -17.81 3.07
N ASP A 47 4.01 -16.91 3.40
CA ASP A 47 3.94 -15.96 4.51
C ASP A 47 2.85 -14.89 4.25
N THR A 48 1.58 -15.33 4.32
CA THR A 48 0.39 -14.50 4.47
C THR A 48 -0.60 -15.22 5.40
N PRO A 49 -1.25 -14.50 6.34
CA PRO A 49 -1.93 -15.09 7.48
C PRO A 49 -3.23 -15.79 7.06
N LEU A 50 -3.21 -17.12 6.98
CA LEU A 50 -4.42 -17.94 6.97
C LEU A 50 -4.87 -18.22 8.41
N ASN A 51 -5.18 -17.15 9.13
CA ASN A 51 -5.78 -17.22 10.45
C ASN A 51 -7.31 -17.31 10.29
N ASP A 52 -7.80 -18.44 9.81
CA ASP A 52 -9.26 -18.73 9.75
C ASP A 52 -9.65 -19.87 10.71
N TRP A 53 -8.97 -19.94 11.85
CA TRP A 53 -9.32 -20.87 12.93
C TRP A 53 -10.51 -20.40 13.79
N GLN A 54 -10.90 -19.12 13.65
CA GLN A 54 -12.10 -18.56 14.32
C GLN A 54 -13.42 -18.94 13.62
N SER A 55 -13.41 -19.16 12.29
CA SER A 55 -14.63 -19.48 11.53
C SER A 55 -15.10 -20.94 11.75
N LEU A 56 -14.17 -21.86 12.00
CA LEU A 56 -14.45 -23.27 12.27
C LEU A 56 -15.00 -23.52 13.69
N GLN A 57 -14.48 -22.83 14.69
CA GLN A 57 -14.99 -22.88 16.08
C GLN A 57 -16.42 -22.33 16.18
N LEU A 58 -16.73 -21.28 15.41
CA LEU A 58 -18.06 -20.69 15.37
C LEU A 58 -19.09 -21.63 14.75
N ARG A 59 -18.74 -22.34 13.67
CA ARG A 59 -19.61 -23.35 13.05
C ARG A 59 -19.88 -24.54 13.98
N ARG A 60 -18.88 -25.00 14.75
CA ARG A 60 -19.08 -26.08 15.73
C ARG A 60 -19.97 -25.65 16.90
N LYS A 61 -19.79 -24.44 17.43
CA LYS A 61 -20.67 -23.90 18.48
C LYS A 61 -22.10 -23.67 17.98
N LEU A 62 -22.28 -23.28 16.71
CA LEU A 62 -23.60 -23.10 16.11
C LEU A 62 -24.31 -24.44 15.83
N SER A 63 -23.59 -25.50 15.43
CA SER A 63 -24.20 -26.82 15.26
C SER A 63 -24.58 -27.47 16.60
N GLU A 64 -23.78 -27.26 17.65
CA GLU A 64 -24.05 -27.79 18.99
C GLU A 64 -25.26 -27.12 19.68
N ILE A 65 -25.53 -25.85 19.37
CA ILE A 65 -26.71 -25.12 19.86
C ILE A 65 -27.97 -25.54 19.08
N HIS A 66 -27.85 -25.90 17.80
CA HIS A 66 -29.01 -26.27 16.97
C HIS A 66 -29.60 -27.65 17.27
N GLU A 67 -28.81 -28.58 17.82
CA GLU A 67 -29.28 -29.91 18.19
C GLU A 67 -29.92 -29.98 19.59
N ARG A 68 -29.82 -28.93 20.42
CA ARG A 68 -30.39 -28.91 21.79
C ARG A 68 -31.83 -28.39 21.91
N ASP A 69 -32.36 -27.71 20.89
CA ASP A 69 -33.71 -27.11 20.93
C ASP A 69 -34.77 -27.85 20.09
N SER A 70 -34.42 -28.96 19.43
CA SER A 70 -35.31 -29.63 18.46
C SER A 70 -36.14 -30.79 19.04
N SER A 71 -36.27 -30.92 20.36
CA SER A 71 -37.08 -31.98 20.97
C SER A 71 -37.76 -31.53 22.25
N MET A 72 -38.88 -30.80 22.14
CA MET A 72 -40.08 -30.98 22.98
C MET A 72 -41.22 -30.00 22.61
N ALA A 73 -42.44 -30.56 22.65
CA ALA A 73 -43.75 -29.91 22.86
C ALA A 73 -44.54 -29.36 21.65
N THR A 74 -45.42 -30.26 21.20
CA THR A 74 -46.74 -30.09 20.56
C THR A 74 -47.71 -29.09 21.24
N GLY A 75 -48.54 -28.38 20.47
CA GLY A 75 -49.83 -27.82 20.93
C GLY A 75 -50.37 -26.61 20.15
N LYS A 76 -51.59 -26.71 19.59
CA LYS A 76 -52.41 -25.70 18.85
C LYS A 76 -52.67 -24.43 19.71
N HIS A 77 -53.01 -23.20 19.26
CA HIS A 77 -53.95 -22.71 18.24
C HIS A 77 -53.93 -21.14 18.16
N PHE A 78 -54.31 -20.52 17.01
CA PHE A 78 -54.64 -19.09 16.73
C PHE A 78 -53.55 -18.01 16.99
N SER A 79 -53.35 -16.94 16.21
CA SER A 79 -54.10 -16.29 15.13
C SER A 79 -53.13 -15.52 14.19
N SER A 80 -53.61 -15.25 12.98
CA SER A 80 -53.00 -14.40 11.95
C SER A 80 -52.61 -13.01 12.46
N PHE A 81 -51.38 -12.58 12.22
CA PHE A 81 -51.08 -11.28 11.59
C PHE A 81 -49.67 -11.33 10.98
N ALA A 82 -49.64 -11.29 9.64
CA ALA A 82 -48.42 -11.10 8.88
C ALA A 82 -47.70 -9.82 9.32
N LYS A 83 -46.44 -9.95 9.74
CA LYS A 83 -45.50 -8.84 9.85
C LYS A 83 -44.29 -9.17 8.99
N TRP A 84 -44.18 -8.47 7.86
CA TRP A 84 -42.96 -8.36 7.08
C TRP A 84 -41.79 -8.03 8.02
N PRO A 85 -40.63 -8.70 7.92
CA PRO A 85 -39.46 -8.27 8.66
C PRO A 85 -39.05 -6.90 8.11
N ARG A 86 -39.14 -5.88 8.97
CA ARG A 86 -38.57 -4.56 8.71
C ARG A 86 -37.07 -4.76 8.59
N ILE A 87 -36.53 -4.68 7.37
CA ILE A 87 -35.08 -4.58 7.18
C ILE A 87 -34.65 -3.29 7.90
N PRO A 88 -33.71 -3.36 8.86
CA PRO A 88 -33.24 -2.16 9.53
C PRO A 88 -32.57 -1.27 8.49
N VAL A 89 -33.09 -0.05 8.32
CA VAL A 89 -32.62 0.98 7.37
C VAL A 89 -31.10 1.25 7.51
N ALA A 90 -30.50 0.92 8.65
CA ALA A 90 -29.07 0.99 8.90
C ALA A 90 -28.21 0.05 8.00
N ALA A 91 -28.71 -1.13 7.63
CA ALA A 91 -27.95 -2.07 6.79
C ALA A 91 -27.84 -1.59 5.33
N ALA A 92 -28.86 -0.87 4.85
CA ALA A 92 -28.85 -0.29 3.51
C ALA A 92 -27.82 0.84 3.38
N LEU A 93 -27.61 1.65 4.43
CA LEU A 93 -26.61 2.72 4.44
C LEU A 93 -25.18 2.18 4.42
N VAL A 94 -24.90 1.08 5.13
CA VAL A 94 -23.56 0.49 5.15
C VAL A 94 -23.22 -0.13 3.78
N ILE A 95 -24.17 -0.81 3.15
CA ILE A 95 -23.96 -1.41 1.82
C ILE A 95 -23.84 -0.33 0.73
N THR A 96 -24.58 0.78 0.82
CA THR A 96 -24.42 1.90 -0.13
C THR A 96 -23.12 2.65 0.10
N LEU A 97 -22.66 2.86 1.35
CA LEU A 97 -21.37 3.49 1.63
C LEU A 97 -20.20 2.62 1.15
N ILE A 98 -20.26 1.30 1.36
CA ILE A 98 -19.24 0.35 0.86
C ILE A 98 -19.32 0.25 -0.67
N GLY A 99 -20.52 0.23 -1.25
CA GLY A 99 -20.74 0.20 -2.70
C GLY A 99 -20.23 1.46 -3.39
N LEU A 100 -20.51 2.65 -2.85
CA LEU A 100 -19.92 3.92 -3.32
C LEU A 100 -18.41 3.89 -3.14
N SER A 101 -17.89 3.45 -1.98
CA SER A 101 -16.45 3.35 -1.75
C SER A 101 -15.75 2.46 -2.78
N LEU A 102 -16.34 1.32 -3.17
CA LEU A 102 -15.79 0.44 -4.19
C LEU A 102 -15.86 1.02 -5.62
N ILE A 103 -16.85 1.87 -5.91
CA ILE A 103 -16.93 2.61 -7.18
C ILE A 103 -15.89 3.74 -7.20
N PHE A 104 -15.70 4.45 -6.09
CA PHE A 104 -14.68 5.50 -5.95
C PHE A 104 -13.25 4.94 -5.90
N PHE A 105 -13.03 3.70 -5.43
CA PHE A 105 -11.72 3.05 -5.40
C PHE A 105 -11.39 2.24 -6.67
N ARG A 106 -12.35 2.08 -7.60
CA ARG A 106 -12.06 1.63 -8.96
C ARG A 106 -11.51 2.80 -9.75
N GLY A 107 -10.26 3.16 -9.45
CA GLY A 107 -9.58 4.23 -10.16
C GLY A 107 -9.58 3.97 -11.65
N HIS A 108 -9.94 5.01 -12.41
CA HIS A 108 -9.89 4.98 -13.85
C HIS A 108 -8.47 4.57 -14.27
N PRO A 109 -8.28 3.56 -15.14
CA PRO A 109 -6.94 3.17 -15.61
C PRO A 109 -6.17 4.34 -16.23
N GLN A 110 -6.91 5.37 -16.68
CA GLN A 110 -6.41 6.64 -17.18
C GLN A 110 -5.41 7.34 -16.25
N GLY A 111 -5.60 7.34 -14.92
CA GLY A 111 -4.68 8.04 -14.01
C GLY A 111 -3.27 7.43 -14.00
N LYS A 112 -3.17 6.10 -13.96
CA LYS A 112 -1.86 5.40 -13.98
C LYS A 112 -1.17 5.51 -15.33
N GLU A 113 -1.93 5.43 -16.42
CA GLU A 113 -1.43 5.60 -17.78
C GLU A 113 -0.93 7.04 -18.01
N LEU A 114 -1.71 8.02 -17.57
CA LEU A 114 -1.38 9.43 -17.69
C LEU A 114 -0.15 9.80 -16.84
N TYR A 115 -0.04 9.28 -15.61
CA TYR A 115 1.18 9.42 -14.83
C TYR A 115 2.42 8.96 -15.62
N GLY A 116 2.36 7.77 -16.24
CA GLY A 116 3.48 7.22 -17.00
C GLY A 116 3.89 8.08 -18.21
N LYS A 117 2.94 8.83 -18.79
CA LYS A 117 3.19 9.72 -19.93
C LYS A 117 3.87 11.04 -19.51
N TYR A 118 3.58 11.56 -18.32
CA TYR A 118 4.05 12.88 -17.89
C TYR A 118 5.14 12.84 -16.83
N TYR A 119 5.37 11.69 -16.19
CA TYR A 119 6.38 11.54 -15.16
C TYR A 119 7.78 11.29 -15.75
N GLU A 120 8.71 12.17 -15.40
CA GLU A 120 10.14 11.99 -15.61
C GLU A 120 10.84 12.26 -14.28
N PRO A 121 11.77 11.39 -13.81
CA PRO A 121 12.51 11.65 -12.59
C PRO A 121 13.26 12.99 -12.67
N ALA A 122 13.24 13.76 -11.59
CA ALA A 122 13.91 15.05 -11.57
C ALA A 122 15.41 14.87 -11.81
N GLU A 123 16.00 15.68 -12.69
CA GLU A 123 17.44 15.61 -12.93
C GLU A 123 18.22 15.94 -11.65
N PRO A 124 19.36 15.28 -11.38
CA PRO A 124 20.18 15.60 -10.22
C PRO A 124 20.71 17.03 -10.32
N PHE A 125 20.42 17.86 -9.31
CA PHE A 125 21.00 19.19 -9.21
C PHE A 125 22.48 19.07 -8.81
N LEU A 126 23.38 19.26 -9.78
CA LEU A 126 24.81 19.30 -9.52
C LEU A 126 25.22 20.72 -9.11
N MET A 127 25.52 20.94 -7.83
CA MET A 127 26.22 22.16 -7.41
C MET A 127 27.67 22.12 -7.92
N GLN A 128 27.95 22.79 -9.05
CA GLN A 128 29.31 22.89 -9.63
C GLN A 128 30.26 23.83 -8.84
N ARG A 129 29.93 24.24 -7.61
CA ARG A 129 30.83 25.05 -6.78
C ARG A 129 31.09 24.36 -5.46
N SER A 130 32.38 24.15 -5.17
CA SER A 130 32.97 23.61 -3.94
C SER A 130 33.39 22.12 -3.99
N ALA A 131 33.84 21.63 -5.13
CA ALA A 131 34.53 20.33 -5.19
C ALA A 131 35.85 20.30 -4.39
N GLU A 132 36.41 21.47 -4.03
CA GLU A 132 37.72 21.56 -3.35
C GLU A 132 37.65 21.86 -1.84
N THR A 133 36.48 22.18 -1.28
CA THR A 133 36.32 22.47 0.16
C THR A 133 35.17 21.72 0.84
N ALA A 134 34.29 21.05 0.09
CA ALA A 134 33.24 20.22 0.66
C ALA A 134 33.74 18.79 0.85
N GLY A 135 34.37 18.51 1.99
CA GLY A 135 34.40 17.13 2.49
C GLY A 135 32.97 16.58 2.50
N THR A 136 32.76 15.46 1.79
CA THR A 136 31.64 14.49 1.91
C THR A 136 30.48 14.93 2.80
N SER A 137 29.66 15.90 2.37
CA SER A 137 28.41 16.16 3.06
C SER A 137 27.42 15.03 2.74
N ASP A 138 26.58 14.66 3.70
CA ASP A 138 25.54 13.65 3.50
C ASP A 138 24.66 13.99 2.30
N PHE A 139 24.39 15.28 2.06
CA PHE A 139 23.66 15.76 0.90
C PHE A 139 24.37 15.46 -0.42
N VAL A 140 25.67 15.77 -0.56
CA VAL A 140 26.42 15.48 -1.79
C VAL A 140 26.48 13.98 -2.04
N THR A 141 26.70 13.19 -0.98
CA THR A 141 26.70 11.73 -1.05
C THR A 141 25.33 11.18 -1.46
N ALA A 142 24.25 11.74 -0.93
CA ALA A 142 22.89 11.39 -1.30
C ALA A 142 22.60 11.69 -2.77
N MET A 143 23.02 12.86 -3.27
CA MET A 143 22.83 13.24 -4.67
C MET A 143 23.63 12.36 -5.64
N HIS A 144 24.78 11.82 -5.20
CA HIS A 144 25.51 10.80 -5.95
C HIS A 144 24.74 9.48 -6.03
N TYR A 145 24.15 9.01 -4.92
CA TYR A 145 23.26 7.84 -4.94
C TYR A 145 22.03 8.09 -5.82
N TYR A 146 21.42 9.26 -5.71
CA TYR A 146 20.28 9.67 -6.54
C TYR A 146 20.62 9.65 -8.04
N GLY A 147 21.76 10.21 -8.44
CA GLY A 147 22.23 10.18 -9.83
C GLY A 147 22.49 8.76 -10.36
N LYS A 148 22.83 7.81 -9.47
CA LYS A 148 22.94 6.37 -9.77
C LYS A 148 21.62 5.62 -9.68
N ARG A 149 20.50 6.31 -9.41
CA ARG A 149 19.17 5.73 -9.17
C ARG A 149 19.10 4.81 -7.97
N ASP A 150 20.03 4.92 -7.03
CA ASP A 150 19.98 4.27 -5.73
C ASP A 150 19.14 5.14 -4.77
N TYR A 151 17.83 5.11 -4.98
CA TYR A 151 16.90 5.96 -4.25
C TYR A 151 16.77 5.56 -2.77
N VAL A 152 17.06 4.31 -2.42
CA VAL A 152 17.05 3.84 -1.02
C VAL A 152 18.16 4.54 -0.23
N ASN A 153 19.40 4.48 -0.73
CA ASN A 153 20.52 5.12 -0.04
C ASN A 153 20.44 6.65 -0.10
N SER A 154 19.96 7.21 -1.21
CA SER A 154 19.66 8.62 -1.33
C SER A 154 18.67 9.08 -0.26
N ALA A 155 17.49 8.45 -0.21
CA ALA A 155 16.43 8.80 0.74
C ALA A 155 16.90 8.72 2.19
N ARG A 156 17.66 7.69 2.55
CA ARG A 156 18.21 7.52 3.90
C ARG A 156 19.07 8.71 4.33
N LEU A 157 19.92 9.22 3.44
CA LEU A 157 20.80 10.35 3.72
C LEU A 157 20.07 11.70 3.65
N LEU A 158 19.06 11.85 2.78
CA LEU A 158 18.27 13.08 2.68
C LEU A 158 17.29 13.24 3.85
N ALA A 159 16.82 12.15 4.45
CA ALA A 159 15.87 12.18 5.56
C ALA A 159 16.40 12.91 6.81
N SER A 160 17.72 12.97 7.01
CA SER A 160 18.34 13.72 8.11
C SER A 160 18.51 15.22 7.82
N GLN A 161 18.28 15.66 6.58
CA GLN A 161 18.52 17.02 6.10
C GLN A 161 17.23 17.85 6.07
N THR A 162 16.50 17.88 7.19
CA THR A 162 15.14 18.46 7.24
C THR A 162 15.10 19.96 6.96
N ASP A 163 16.17 20.73 7.13
CA ASP A 163 16.12 22.18 6.90
C ASP A 163 16.47 22.58 5.46
N ASN A 164 16.86 21.60 4.62
CA ASN A 164 17.25 21.83 3.25
C ASN A 164 16.10 21.51 2.29
N MET A 165 15.53 22.54 1.64
CA MET A 165 14.43 22.37 0.70
C MET A 165 14.80 21.51 -0.51
N ALA A 166 16.05 21.57 -1.00
CA ALA A 166 16.53 20.68 -2.04
C ALA A 166 16.54 19.23 -1.55
N ALA A 167 16.98 19.00 -0.31
CA ALA A 167 16.99 17.66 0.28
C ALA A 167 15.58 17.10 0.44
N ARG A 168 14.63 17.91 0.93
CA ARG A 168 13.21 17.52 1.01
C ARG A 168 12.63 17.21 -0.37
N PHE A 169 12.94 18.02 -1.38
CA PHE A 169 12.47 17.79 -2.74
C PHE A 169 12.99 16.46 -3.30
N TYR A 170 14.31 16.24 -3.28
CA TYR A 170 14.90 14.99 -3.79
C TYR A 170 14.55 13.77 -2.93
N LEU A 171 14.30 13.94 -1.64
CA LEU A 171 13.73 12.90 -0.78
C LEU A 171 12.35 12.50 -1.29
N ALA A 172 11.50 13.46 -1.62
CA ALA A 172 10.18 13.19 -2.16
C ALA A 172 10.24 12.44 -3.50
N ILE A 173 11.12 12.86 -4.42
CA ILE A 173 11.30 12.14 -5.69
C ILE A 173 11.83 10.72 -5.45
N SER A 174 12.75 10.55 -4.52
CA SER A 174 13.23 9.21 -4.12
C SER A 174 12.07 8.36 -3.59
N MET A 175 11.15 8.92 -2.79
CA MET A 175 9.95 8.22 -2.33
C MET A 175 9.00 7.86 -3.48
N MET A 176 8.85 8.72 -4.50
CA MET A 176 8.05 8.40 -5.70
C MET A 176 8.64 7.21 -6.47
N GLU A 177 9.96 7.17 -6.65
CA GLU A 177 10.67 6.06 -7.32
C GLU A 177 10.55 4.75 -6.53
N LEU A 178 10.49 4.85 -5.19
CA LEU A 178 10.23 3.73 -4.29
C LEU A 178 8.73 3.39 -4.17
N ASN A 179 7.87 4.05 -4.94
CA ASN A 179 6.40 3.93 -4.92
C ASN A 179 5.74 4.29 -3.58
N ASP A 180 6.43 5.01 -2.69
CA ASP A 180 5.88 5.56 -1.45
C ASP A 180 5.29 6.97 -1.69
N PHE A 181 4.22 7.00 -2.49
CA PHE A 181 3.52 8.23 -2.83
C PHE A 181 2.95 9.00 -1.63
N PRO A 182 2.43 8.36 -0.56
CA PRO A 182 1.98 9.08 0.63
C PRO A 182 3.08 9.95 1.26
N LYS A 183 4.29 9.40 1.46
CA LYS A 183 5.42 10.19 1.99
C LYS A 183 5.92 11.23 0.98
N ALA A 184 5.94 10.89 -0.31
CA ALA A 184 6.29 11.86 -1.34
C ALA A 184 5.38 13.10 -1.29
N ILE A 185 4.06 12.90 -1.17
CA ILE A 185 3.08 13.98 -1.05
C ILE A 185 3.34 14.85 0.19
N GLU A 186 3.67 14.26 1.33
CA GLU A 186 3.99 15.00 2.56
C GLU A 186 5.19 15.94 2.34
N HIS A 187 6.30 15.40 1.81
CA HIS A 187 7.49 16.18 1.56
C HIS A 187 7.28 17.24 0.48
N LEU A 188 6.59 16.93 -0.61
CA LEU A 188 6.28 17.89 -1.68
C LEU A 188 5.40 19.04 -1.18
N LYS A 189 4.39 18.75 -0.35
CA LYS A 189 3.58 19.80 0.29
C LYS A 189 4.43 20.75 1.10
N ALA A 190 5.36 20.22 1.89
CA ALA A 190 6.26 21.03 2.70
C ALA A 190 7.16 21.94 1.83
N VAL A 191 7.64 21.44 0.69
CA VAL A 191 8.41 22.25 -0.27
C VAL A 191 7.53 23.30 -0.93
N THR A 192 6.29 22.99 -1.31
CA THR A 192 5.39 23.98 -1.94
C THR A 192 4.86 25.05 -0.97
N ALA A 193 4.93 24.82 0.34
CA ALA A 193 4.45 25.76 1.35
C ALA A 193 5.35 26.99 1.49
N ASP A 194 6.64 26.87 1.17
CA ASP A 194 7.59 27.98 1.18
C ASP A 194 7.75 28.56 -0.23
N GLN A 195 6.91 29.51 -0.61
CA GLN A 195 6.91 30.09 -1.96
C GLN A 195 8.22 30.81 -2.34
N SER A 196 9.14 31.03 -1.40
CA SER A 196 10.43 31.69 -1.66
C SER A 196 11.52 30.74 -2.14
N ASN A 197 11.28 29.41 -2.11
CA ASN A 197 12.31 28.44 -2.47
C ASN A 197 12.30 28.09 -3.97
N LEU A 198 13.50 27.80 -4.49
CA LEU A 198 13.75 27.53 -5.92
C LEU A 198 13.08 26.25 -6.45
N PHE A 199 12.58 25.37 -5.58
CA PHE A 199 11.96 24.09 -5.94
C PHE A 199 10.43 24.16 -5.91
N THR A 200 9.81 25.28 -5.55
CA THR A 200 8.35 25.41 -5.38
C THR A 200 7.57 24.93 -6.61
N ASP A 201 7.93 25.46 -7.78
CA ASP A 201 7.28 25.13 -9.05
C ASP A 201 7.43 23.65 -9.41
N GLN A 202 8.65 23.13 -9.27
CA GLN A 202 8.97 21.75 -9.57
C GLN A 202 8.27 20.81 -8.60
N ALA A 203 8.25 21.13 -7.30
CA ALA A 203 7.53 20.39 -6.29
C ALA A 203 6.01 20.38 -6.54
N GLY A 204 5.44 21.50 -6.99
CA GLY A 204 4.03 21.56 -7.38
C GLY A 204 3.70 20.61 -8.53
N TRP A 205 4.55 20.55 -9.55
CA TRP A 205 4.40 19.61 -10.66
C TRP A 205 4.42 18.14 -10.19
N TYR A 206 5.44 17.74 -9.42
CA TYR A 206 5.53 16.37 -8.91
C TYR A 206 4.41 16.05 -7.92
N LEU A 207 3.91 17.04 -7.15
CA LEU A 207 2.77 16.87 -6.26
C LEU A 207 1.49 16.53 -7.04
N ALA A 208 1.25 17.21 -8.15
CA ALA A 208 0.13 16.89 -9.04
C ALA A 208 0.25 15.47 -9.61
N LEU A 209 1.45 15.06 -10.05
CA LEU A 209 1.69 13.71 -10.54
C LEU A 209 1.47 12.65 -9.47
N CYS A 210 1.93 12.88 -8.24
CA CYS A 210 1.63 12.02 -7.09
C CYS A 210 0.11 11.85 -6.92
N TYR A 211 -0.65 12.95 -6.95
CA TYR A 211 -2.10 12.89 -6.81
C TYR A 211 -2.77 12.09 -7.93
N ILE A 212 -2.33 12.25 -9.18
CA ILE A 212 -2.83 11.46 -10.31
C ILE A 212 -2.53 9.97 -10.09
N LYS A 213 -1.31 9.65 -9.65
CA LYS A 213 -0.89 8.26 -9.41
C LYS A 213 -1.67 7.59 -8.28
N THR A 214 -2.04 8.36 -7.25
CA THR A 214 -2.86 7.91 -6.12
C THR A 214 -4.36 8.12 -6.33
N ASP A 215 -4.80 8.43 -7.55
CA ASP A 215 -6.21 8.63 -7.93
C ASP A 215 -6.94 9.77 -7.18
N ASN A 216 -6.19 10.72 -6.65
CA ASN A 216 -6.72 11.93 -6.02
C ASN A 216 -6.89 13.05 -7.05
N LEU A 217 -7.75 12.81 -8.04
CA LEU A 217 -7.97 13.73 -9.17
C LEU A 217 -8.41 15.14 -8.76
N PRO A 218 -9.27 15.34 -7.73
CA PRO A 218 -9.64 16.70 -7.31
C PRO A 218 -8.42 17.53 -6.87
N MET A 219 -7.52 16.93 -6.09
CA MET A 219 -6.29 17.59 -5.64
C MET A 219 -5.31 17.78 -6.79
N ALA A 220 -5.20 16.82 -7.71
CA ALA A 220 -4.39 16.95 -8.92
C ALA A 220 -4.85 18.16 -9.76
N LYS A 221 -6.15 18.23 -10.09
CA LYS A 221 -6.72 19.34 -10.87
C LYS A 221 -6.52 20.69 -10.18
N SER A 222 -6.72 20.76 -8.86
CA SER A 222 -6.47 21.99 -8.09
C SER A 222 -5.01 22.45 -8.17
N THR A 223 -4.07 21.50 -8.00
CA THR A 223 -2.64 21.77 -8.06
C THR A 223 -2.23 22.22 -9.47
N LEU A 224 -2.70 21.52 -10.51
CA LEU A 224 -2.40 21.86 -11.90
C LEU A 224 -2.98 23.21 -12.33
N LYS A 225 -4.17 23.59 -11.85
CA LYS A 225 -4.74 24.93 -12.11
C LYS A 225 -3.90 26.05 -11.52
N THR A 226 -3.27 25.81 -10.37
CA THR A 226 -2.32 26.76 -9.79
C THR A 226 -1.08 26.92 -10.69
N ILE A 227 -0.57 25.81 -11.22
CA ILE A 227 0.61 25.81 -12.10
C ILE A 227 0.30 26.42 -13.47
N SER A 228 -0.86 26.14 -14.06
CA SER A 228 -1.26 26.71 -15.35
C SER A 228 -1.59 28.21 -15.28
N GLY A 229 -1.74 28.77 -14.08
CA GLY A 229 -1.86 30.20 -13.84
C GLY A 229 -0.52 30.91 -13.55
N SER A 230 0.59 30.19 -13.40
CA SER A 230 1.88 30.76 -13.04
C SER A 230 2.81 30.94 -14.25
N GLN A 231 3.89 31.70 -14.10
CA GLN A 231 4.96 31.82 -15.12
C GLN A 231 5.97 30.65 -15.05
N SER A 232 5.56 29.52 -14.49
CA SER A 232 6.42 28.35 -14.33
C SER A 232 6.76 27.68 -15.65
N TYR A 233 7.92 27.03 -15.72
CA TYR A 233 8.28 26.12 -16.80
C TYR A 233 7.25 25.00 -17.02
N PHE A 234 6.49 24.64 -15.98
CA PHE A 234 5.47 23.60 -16.04
C PHE A 234 4.10 24.08 -16.53
N ASN A 235 3.93 25.37 -16.86
CA ASN A 235 2.65 25.96 -17.25
C ASN A 235 1.98 25.20 -18.40
N ASP A 236 2.65 25.11 -19.55
CA ASP A 236 2.11 24.47 -20.76
C ASP A 236 1.82 22.98 -20.51
N LYS A 237 2.71 22.29 -19.80
CA LYS A 237 2.52 20.88 -19.41
C LYS A 237 1.31 20.70 -18.49
N ALA A 238 1.07 21.64 -17.58
CA ALA A 238 -0.09 21.60 -16.68
C ALA A 238 -1.40 21.86 -17.41
N VAL A 239 -1.43 22.76 -18.39
CA VAL A 239 -2.60 22.97 -19.27
C VAL A 239 -2.94 21.70 -20.05
N ASP A 240 -1.94 21.09 -20.70
CA ASP A 240 -2.14 19.85 -21.45
C ASP A 240 -2.62 18.72 -20.54
N LEU A 241 -2.00 18.56 -19.37
CA LEU A 241 -2.39 17.53 -18.41
C LEU A 241 -3.79 17.74 -17.83
N LEU A 242 -4.21 19.00 -17.60
CA LEU A 242 -5.59 19.32 -17.20
C LEU A 242 -6.61 18.89 -18.26
N ASN A 243 -6.33 19.16 -19.53
CA ASN A 243 -7.23 18.78 -20.63
C ASN A 243 -7.39 17.27 -20.77
N GLN A 244 -6.37 16.49 -20.41
CA GLN A 244 -6.44 15.01 -20.40
C GLN A 244 -7.24 14.45 -19.22
N LEU A 245 -7.44 15.24 -18.16
CA LEU A 245 -8.14 14.86 -16.93
C LEU A 245 -9.62 15.28 -16.92
N ASP A 246 -10.03 16.18 -17.81
CA ASP A 246 -11.43 16.62 -18.00
C ASP A 246 -12.19 15.71 -18.97
#